data_AF-A0A7S2TLX5-F1
#
_entry.id   AF-A0A7S2TLX5-F1
#
_cell.length_a   1.000
_cell.length_b   1.000
_cell.length_c   1.000
_cell.angle_alpha   90.00
_cell.angle_beta   90.00
_cell.angle_gamma   90.00
#
_symmetry.space_group_name_H-M   'P 1'
#
loop_
_entity.id
_entity.type
_entity.pdbx_description
1 polymer ?
#
loop_
_entity_poly.entity_id
_entity_poly.type
_entity_poly.pdbx_seq_one_letter_code
_entity_poly.pdbx_strand_id
1 'polypeptide(L)'
;SNKLPKKLLKCKGCEAGVALAEKVHVKKLEPLITAVAIPVCIAINGTGQCNPSTVEGSWACRDLCRGMMVSETPVLIDLLTNKGYTANGKCTAFGLCAQPSPSPAPYVPRSVSSDLSNLKGEPTWKNWPENGGKPTGHFVHFTDFHLQRDFQIGSETECGQPVCCRSESGRGRPGSSAGAFGDHRCDASPLLLRSMVSAIKNLSIKPDFVINTGDDPAHDVWNQTPQLNLKSVKEVADTLLEFGFGSLPYSQCFGNHEAEPVNQYKGPYGDQWLYNGAAAAWDTFSEMISDPRVFAW
;
A
#
# COMPACT_ATOMS: atom_id res chain seq x y z
N SER A 1 -21.17 14.08 -42.58
CA SER A 1 -20.27 14.69 -41.58
C SER A 1 -19.66 13.58 -40.73
N ASN A 2 -18.41 13.23 -41.01
CA ASN A 2 -17.69 12.15 -40.31
C ASN A 2 -17.33 12.59 -38.90
N LYS A 3 -18.23 12.38 -37.93
CA LYS A 3 -17.85 12.43 -36.52
C LYS A 3 -16.96 11.22 -36.25
N LEU A 4 -15.64 11.43 -36.12
CA LEU A 4 -14.78 10.42 -35.52
C LEU A 4 -15.42 9.96 -34.20
N PRO A 5 -15.45 8.65 -33.89
CA PRO A 5 -15.98 8.17 -32.61
C PRO A 5 -15.26 8.90 -31.47
N LYS A 6 -15.98 9.43 -30.48
CA LYS A 6 -15.40 10.17 -29.34
C LYS A 6 -14.19 9.44 -28.70
N LYS A 7 -14.22 8.10 -28.69
CA LYS A 7 -13.12 7.25 -28.21
C LYS A 7 -11.84 7.37 -29.05
N LEU A 8 -11.96 7.44 -30.38
CA LEU A 8 -10.82 7.60 -31.28
C LEU A 8 -10.17 8.97 -31.14
N LEU A 9 -10.96 10.02 -30.89
CA LEU A 9 -10.45 11.37 -30.65
C LEU A 9 -9.69 11.46 -29.32
N LYS A 10 -10.21 10.83 -28.26
CA LYS A 10 -9.52 10.75 -26.95
C LYS A 10 -8.18 10.03 -27.05
N CYS A 11 -8.14 8.89 -27.72
CA CYS A 11 -6.92 8.11 -27.90
C CYS A 11 -5.85 8.90 -28.67
N LYS A 12 -6.21 9.46 -29.84
CA LYS A 12 -5.27 10.29 -30.63
C LYS A 12 -4.80 11.53 -29.89
N GLY A 13 -5.68 12.18 -29.13
CA GLY A 13 -5.33 13.32 -28.29
C GLY A 13 -4.32 12.95 -27.20
N CYS A 14 -4.52 11.79 -26.56
CA CYS A 14 -3.56 11.27 -25.59
C CYS A 14 -2.20 10.97 -26.23
N GLU A 15 -2.17 10.24 -27.35
CA GLU A 15 -0.90 9.89 -28.03
C GLU A 15 -0.13 11.14 -28.46
N ALA A 16 -0.82 12.15 -28.99
CA ALA A 16 -0.22 13.43 -29.33
C ALA A 16 0.33 14.16 -28.09
N GLY A 17 -0.41 14.12 -26.98
CA GLY A 17 0.02 14.68 -25.70
C GLY A 17 1.27 13.99 -25.15
N VAL A 18 1.31 12.66 -25.18
CA VAL A 18 2.49 11.86 -24.80
C VAL A 18 3.70 12.20 -25.68
N ALA A 19 3.52 12.25 -27.00
CA ALA A 19 4.60 12.58 -27.93
C ALA A 19 5.14 14.01 -27.72
N LEU A 20 4.28 14.95 -27.31
CA LEU A 20 4.72 16.29 -26.91
C LEU A 20 5.48 16.24 -25.58
N ALA A 21 4.98 15.47 -24.61
CA ALA A 21 5.60 15.32 -23.30
C ALA A 21 6.99 14.67 -23.37
N GLU A 22 7.25 13.80 -24.34
CA GLU A 22 8.58 13.23 -24.58
C GLU A 22 9.58 14.22 -25.20
N LYS A 23 9.08 15.22 -25.95
CA LYS A 23 9.90 16.24 -26.62
C LYS A 23 10.20 17.44 -25.73
N VAL A 24 9.22 17.83 -24.93
CA VAL A 24 9.38 18.86 -23.92
C VAL A 24 10.09 18.22 -22.73
N HIS A 25 11.03 18.91 -22.08
CA HIS A 25 11.66 18.41 -20.87
C HIS A 25 10.67 18.44 -19.70
N VAL A 26 9.60 17.64 -19.76
CA VAL A 26 8.43 17.70 -18.85
C VAL A 26 8.83 17.53 -17.40
N LYS A 27 9.91 16.79 -17.11
CA LYS A 27 10.51 16.73 -15.77
C LYS A 27 10.85 18.11 -15.19
N LYS A 28 11.30 19.06 -16.01
CA LYS A 28 11.57 20.45 -15.57
C LYS A 28 10.30 21.24 -15.29
N LEU A 29 9.15 20.78 -15.79
CA LEU A 29 7.85 21.40 -15.57
C LEU A 29 7.08 20.77 -14.41
N GLU A 30 7.65 19.78 -13.71
CA GLU A 30 6.98 19.09 -12.60
C GLU A 30 6.36 20.05 -11.58
N PRO A 31 7.06 21.07 -11.04
CA PRO A 31 6.45 22.01 -10.08
C PRO A 31 5.25 22.77 -10.65
N LEU A 32 5.30 23.12 -11.94
CA LEU A 32 4.21 23.80 -12.62
C LEU A 32 3.02 22.86 -12.86
N ILE A 33 3.29 21.61 -13.25
CA ILE A 33 2.27 20.58 -13.46
C ILE A 33 1.56 20.29 -12.15
N THR A 34 2.29 20.06 -11.06
CA THR A 34 1.72 19.88 -9.72
C THR A 34 0.90 21.09 -9.30
N ALA A 35 1.41 22.32 -9.49
CA ALA A 35 0.70 23.54 -9.13
C ALA A 35 -0.62 23.74 -9.89
N VAL A 36 -0.71 23.28 -11.13
CA VAL A 36 -1.96 23.28 -11.94
C VAL A 36 -2.87 22.11 -11.58
N ALA A 37 -2.30 20.94 -11.27
CA ALA A 37 -3.08 19.73 -10.98
C ALA A 37 -3.87 19.85 -9.68
N ILE A 38 -3.33 20.53 -8.65
CA ILE A 38 -4.01 20.75 -7.36
C ILE A 38 -5.37 21.46 -7.52
N PRO A 39 -5.48 22.67 -8.11
CA PRO A 39 -6.77 23.33 -8.28
C PRO A 39 -7.71 22.57 -9.22
N VAL A 40 -7.18 21.85 -10.22
CA VAL A 40 -7.99 20.97 -11.07
C VAL A 40 -8.61 19.84 -10.24
N CYS A 41 -7.82 19.18 -9.39
CA CYS A 41 -8.30 18.14 -8.46
C CYS A 41 -9.41 18.68 -7.55
N ILE A 42 -9.21 19.88 -6.97
CA ILE A 42 -10.22 20.51 -6.10
C ILE A 42 -11.51 20.81 -6.88
N ALA A 43 -11.39 21.34 -8.11
CA ALA A 43 -12.54 21.70 -8.94
C ALA A 43 -13.39 20.50 -9.38
N ILE A 44 -12.81 19.29 -9.39
CA ILE A 44 -13.54 18.04 -9.69
C ILE A 44 -13.90 17.26 -8.42
N ASN A 45 -13.82 17.87 -7.24
CA ASN A 45 -14.11 17.27 -5.93
C ASN A 45 -13.20 16.08 -5.56
N GLY A 46 -11.95 16.05 -6.06
CA GLY A 46 -11.00 14.97 -5.80
C GLY A 46 -11.55 13.59 -6.19
N THR A 47 -11.62 12.67 -5.23
CA THR A 47 -12.19 11.31 -5.37
C THR A 47 -13.72 11.27 -5.26
N GLY A 48 -14.39 12.43 -5.13
CA GLY A 48 -15.83 12.55 -4.95
C GLY A 48 -16.29 12.53 -3.48
N GLN A 49 -15.38 12.44 -2.52
CA GLN A 49 -15.68 12.37 -1.08
C GLN A 49 -15.67 13.73 -0.38
N CYS A 50 -15.01 14.73 -0.94
CA CYS A 50 -14.95 16.08 -0.39
C CYS A 50 -15.91 17.02 -1.13
N ASN A 51 -16.49 18.01 -0.45
CA ASN A 51 -17.33 19.05 -1.06
C ASN A 51 -16.68 20.42 -0.91
N PRO A 52 -16.09 21.02 -1.96
CA PRO A 52 -15.36 22.28 -1.84
C PRO A 52 -16.27 23.48 -1.50
N SER A 53 -17.59 23.31 -1.59
CA SER A 53 -18.58 24.35 -1.30
C SER A 53 -18.89 24.51 0.20
N THR A 54 -18.51 23.53 1.04
CA THR A 54 -18.65 23.63 2.50
C THR A 54 -17.30 23.96 3.13
N VAL A 55 -17.29 24.63 4.29
CA VAL A 55 -16.03 25.00 4.97
C VAL A 55 -15.20 23.75 5.29
N GLU A 56 -15.83 22.74 5.89
CA GLU A 56 -15.23 21.44 6.22
C GLU A 56 -14.72 20.73 4.95
N GLY A 57 -15.56 20.59 3.92
CA GLY A 57 -15.16 19.92 2.69
C GLY A 57 -14.11 20.69 1.88
N SER A 58 -14.03 22.01 2.03
CA SER A 58 -13.01 22.84 1.39
C SER A 58 -11.60 22.59 1.95
N TRP A 59 -11.48 22.41 3.27
CA TRP A 59 -10.22 21.94 3.89
C TRP A 59 -9.88 20.53 3.40
N ALA A 60 -10.84 19.61 3.46
CA ALA A 60 -10.64 18.21 3.10
C ALA A 60 -10.15 18.06 1.65
N CYS A 61 -10.79 18.78 0.71
CA CYS A 61 -10.37 18.81 -0.69
C CYS A 61 -8.97 19.38 -0.86
N ARG A 62 -8.64 20.48 -0.17
CA ARG A 62 -7.30 21.09 -0.29
C ARG A 62 -6.21 20.17 0.22
N ASP A 63 -6.41 19.57 1.38
CA ASP A 63 -5.47 18.65 2.01
C ASP A 63 -5.22 17.42 1.12
N LEU A 64 -6.31 16.74 0.74
CA LEU A 64 -6.28 15.57 -0.13
C LEU A 64 -5.61 15.88 -1.47
N CYS A 65 -6.12 16.88 -2.21
CA CYS A 65 -5.61 17.19 -3.54
C CYS A 65 -4.17 17.69 -3.53
N ARG A 66 -3.77 18.44 -2.51
CA ARG A 66 -2.37 18.88 -2.38
C ARG A 66 -1.46 17.67 -2.19
N GLY A 67 -1.77 16.81 -1.23
CA GLY A 67 -0.99 15.63 -0.93
C GLY A 67 -0.88 14.67 -2.12
N MET A 68 -2.03 14.28 -2.69
CA MET A 68 -2.09 13.39 -3.84
C MET A 68 -1.29 13.93 -5.02
N MET A 69 -1.46 15.20 -5.40
CA MET A 69 -0.77 15.73 -6.57
C MET A 69 0.73 15.91 -6.33
N VAL A 70 1.16 16.20 -5.09
CA VAL A 70 2.58 16.27 -4.76
C VAL A 70 3.22 14.87 -4.84
N SER A 71 2.55 13.85 -4.32
CA SER A 71 3.08 12.48 -4.30
C SER A 71 3.04 11.81 -5.69
N GLU A 72 1.94 11.94 -6.44
CA GLU A 72 1.70 11.17 -7.67
C GLU A 72 2.18 11.86 -8.96
N THR A 73 2.34 13.18 -8.98
CA THR A 73 2.78 13.88 -10.21
C THR A 73 4.15 13.37 -10.72
N PRO A 74 5.18 13.17 -9.87
CA PRO A 74 6.45 12.61 -10.33
C PRO A 74 6.30 11.22 -10.97
N VAL A 75 5.45 10.36 -10.38
CA VAL A 75 5.16 9.01 -10.90
C VAL A 75 4.53 9.10 -12.28
N LEU A 76 3.53 9.98 -12.43
CA LEU A 76 2.86 10.22 -13.70
C LEU A 76 3.82 10.73 -14.78
N ILE A 77 4.69 11.68 -14.43
CA ILE A 77 5.71 12.20 -15.35
C ILE A 77 6.70 11.12 -15.76
N ASP A 78 7.14 10.28 -14.82
CA ASP A 78 8.01 9.15 -15.13
C ASP A 78 7.33 8.17 -16.08
N LEU A 79 6.08 7.80 -15.85
CA LEU A 79 5.33 6.92 -16.77
C LEU A 79 5.16 7.54 -18.16
N LEU A 80 4.84 8.83 -18.24
CA LEU A 80 4.67 9.54 -19.51
C LEU A 80 5.98 9.68 -20.29
N THR A 81 7.11 9.85 -19.60
CA THR A 81 8.43 10.03 -20.23
C THR A 81 9.24 8.74 -20.37
N ASN A 82 8.76 7.63 -19.80
CA ASN A 82 9.43 6.33 -19.89
C ASN A 82 9.48 5.83 -21.34
N LYS A 83 10.68 5.67 -21.88
CA LYS A 83 10.90 5.23 -23.27
C LYS A 83 10.64 3.74 -23.50
N GLY A 84 10.48 2.96 -22.42
CA GLY A 84 10.14 1.53 -22.47
C GLY A 84 8.70 1.24 -22.87
N TYR A 85 7.81 2.24 -22.86
CA TYR A 85 6.42 2.09 -23.27
C TYR A 85 6.11 2.93 -24.51
N THR A 86 5.31 2.37 -25.42
CA THR A 86 4.80 3.13 -26.57
C THR A 86 3.76 4.17 -26.12
N ALA A 87 3.57 5.24 -26.90
CA ALA A 87 2.53 6.23 -26.63
C ALA A 87 1.13 5.59 -26.50
N ASN A 88 0.82 4.62 -27.38
CA ASN A 88 -0.42 3.86 -27.32
C ASN A 88 -0.53 3.04 -26.01
N GLY A 89 0.55 2.37 -25.60
CA GLY A 89 0.58 1.58 -24.37
C GLY A 89 0.32 2.45 -23.12
N LYS A 90 0.96 3.62 -23.05
CA LYS A 90 0.73 4.62 -21.99
C LYS A 90 -0.73 5.06 -21.96
N CYS A 91 -1.29 5.45 -23.11
CA CYS A 91 -2.68 5.89 -23.21
C CYS A 91 -3.71 4.77 -22.94
N THR A 92 -3.33 3.53 -23.20
CA THR A 92 -4.13 2.34 -22.86
C THR A 92 -4.12 2.08 -21.36
N ALA A 93 -2.98 2.24 -20.68
CA ALA A 93 -2.89 2.17 -19.23
C ALA A 93 -3.77 3.23 -18.52
N PHE A 94 -3.91 4.42 -19.11
CA PHE A 94 -4.83 5.46 -18.64
C PHE A 94 -6.31 5.25 -19.05
N GLY A 95 -6.64 4.18 -19.78
CA GLY A 95 -7.99 3.94 -20.28
C GLY A 95 -8.48 4.93 -21.35
N LEU A 96 -7.57 5.71 -21.94
CA LEU A 96 -7.87 6.71 -22.98
C LEU A 96 -7.84 6.11 -24.39
N CYS A 97 -7.10 5.01 -24.56
CA CYS A 97 -7.13 4.15 -25.74
C CYS A 97 -7.83 2.81 -25.43
N ALA A 98 -8.33 2.15 -26.47
CA ALA A 98 -8.92 0.83 -26.32
C ALA A 98 -7.83 -0.18 -25.95
N GLN A 99 -8.13 -1.06 -25.00
CA GLN A 99 -7.31 -2.23 -24.76
C GLN A 99 -7.25 -3.07 -26.04
N PRO A 100 -6.08 -3.63 -26.41
CA PRO A 100 -6.00 -4.54 -27.54
C PRO A 100 -6.98 -5.70 -27.35
N SER A 101 -7.63 -6.14 -28.43
CA SER A 101 -8.52 -7.31 -28.42
C SER A 101 -8.01 -8.32 -29.46
N PRO A 102 -7.55 -9.51 -29.05
CA PRO A 102 -7.49 -9.98 -27.66
C PRO A 102 -6.50 -9.16 -26.83
N SER A 103 -6.71 -9.11 -25.51
CA SER A 103 -5.73 -8.53 -24.58
C SER A 103 -4.36 -9.12 -24.89
N PRO A 104 -3.28 -8.31 -24.89
CA PRO A 104 -1.94 -8.87 -25.03
C PRO A 104 -1.80 -10.00 -24.01
N ALA A 105 -1.28 -11.15 -24.44
CA ALA A 105 -0.88 -12.16 -23.47
C ALA A 105 0.01 -11.46 -22.44
N PRO A 106 -0.26 -11.61 -21.13
CA PRO A 106 0.60 -11.01 -20.12
C PRO A 106 2.04 -11.37 -20.47
N TYR A 107 2.96 -10.42 -20.32
CA TYR A 107 4.37 -10.73 -20.46
C TYR A 107 4.64 -11.96 -19.60
N VAL A 108 4.93 -13.09 -20.23
CA VAL A 108 5.29 -14.31 -19.53
C VAL A 108 6.78 -14.12 -19.27
N PRO A 109 7.20 -13.70 -18.05
CA PRO A 109 8.61 -13.78 -17.72
C PRO A 109 9.08 -15.18 -18.05
N ARG A 110 10.32 -15.29 -18.52
CA ARG A 110 10.94 -16.58 -18.85
C ARG A 110 10.59 -17.56 -17.72
N SER A 111 9.93 -18.67 -18.07
CA SER A 111 9.50 -19.67 -17.09
C SER A 111 10.69 -19.98 -16.17
N VAL A 112 10.57 -19.59 -14.90
CA VAL A 112 11.48 -20.07 -13.87
C VAL A 112 10.96 -21.45 -13.52
N SER A 113 11.51 -22.47 -14.18
CA SER A 113 11.20 -23.85 -13.83
C SER A 113 11.75 -24.12 -12.43
N SER A 114 10.86 -24.28 -11.46
CA SER A 114 11.23 -24.83 -10.16
C SER A 114 11.34 -26.35 -10.31
N ASP A 115 12.48 -26.92 -9.94
CA ASP A 115 12.66 -28.37 -9.91
C ASP A 115 12.06 -28.93 -8.62
N LEU A 116 10.74 -29.16 -8.64
CA LEU A 116 10.01 -29.77 -7.52
C LEU A 116 10.28 -31.29 -7.39
N SER A 117 11.16 -31.87 -8.22
CA SER A 117 11.46 -33.30 -8.18
C SER A 117 12.60 -33.65 -7.22
N ASN A 118 13.34 -32.65 -6.73
CA ASN A 118 14.50 -32.83 -5.86
C ASN A 118 14.20 -32.46 -4.40
N LEU A 119 13.64 -33.41 -3.64
CA LEU A 119 13.36 -33.26 -2.20
C LEU A 119 14.58 -33.59 -1.31
N LYS A 120 15.78 -33.71 -1.88
CA LYS A 120 16.97 -34.18 -1.15
C LYS A 120 17.51 -33.07 -0.25
N GLY A 121 17.41 -33.27 1.07
CA GLY A 121 17.92 -32.33 2.07
C GLY A 121 16.86 -31.41 2.67
N GLU A 122 15.57 -31.62 2.34
CA GLU A 122 14.50 -30.94 3.03
C GLU A 122 14.53 -31.25 4.54
N PRO A 123 14.43 -30.22 5.40
CA PRO A 123 14.46 -30.42 6.84
C PRO A 123 13.22 -31.20 7.31
N THR A 124 13.44 -32.32 8.00
CA THR A 124 12.38 -33.00 8.74
C THR A 124 12.14 -32.27 10.07
N TRP A 125 10.97 -31.65 10.20
CA TRP A 125 10.60 -30.93 11.42
C TRP A 125 10.28 -31.90 12.55
N LYS A 126 10.87 -31.69 13.75
CA LYS A 126 10.69 -32.55 14.94
C LYS A 126 9.23 -32.77 15.35
N ASN A 127 8.32 -31.89 14.95
CA ASN A 127 6.90 -31.96 15.29
C ASN A 127 6.09 -32.83 14.32
N TRP A 128 6.73 -33.36 13.27
CA TRP A 128 6.10 -34.31 12.37
C TRP A 128 6.11 -35.71 13.01
N PRO A 129 4.97 -36.31 13.34
CA PRO A 129 4.90 -37.60 13.99
C PRO A 129 5.44 -38.65 13.02
N GLU A 130 6.54 -39.30 13.43
CA GLU A 130 7.13 -40.43 12.70
C GLU A 130 6.16 -41.64 12.60
N ASN A 131 5.06 -41.64 13.38
CA ASN A 131 4.16 -42.79 13.60
C ASN A 131 2.73 -42.62 13.06
N GLY A 132 2.50 -41.81 12.03
CA GLY A 132 1.21 -41.81 11.30
C GLY A 132 0.01 -41.17 12.03
N GLY A 133 0.23 -40.51 13.17
CA GLY A 133 -0.70 -39.50 13.66
C GLY A 133 -0.63 -38.29 12.72
N LYS A 134 -1.77 -37.71 12.33
CA LYS A 134 -1.77 -36.45 11.56
C LYS A 134 -1.37 -35.32 12.53
N PRO A 135 -0.18 -34.71 12.41
CA PRO A 135 0.10 -33.52 13.21
C PRO A 135 -0.88 -32.43 12.82
N THR A 136 -1.40 -31.73 13.83
CA THR A 136 -2.09 -30.46 13.62
C THR A 136 -1.11 -29.38 14.03
N GLY A 137 -0.72 -28.54 13.07
CA GLY A 137 0.06 -27.32 13.33
C GLY A 137 -0.87 -26.11 13.38
N HIS A 138 -0.44 -25.07 14.07
CA HIS A 138 -1.17 -23.82 14.19
C HIS A 138 -0.27 -22.65 13.80
N PHE A 139 -0.82 -21.67 13.10
CA PHE A 139 -0.11 -20.43 12.79
C PHE A 139 -1.06 -19.26 12.97
N VAL A 140 -0.48 -18.08 13.18
CA VAL A 140 -1.22 -16.82 13.11
C VAL A 140 -0.91 -16.17 11.77
N HIS A 141 -1.96 -15.72 11.09
CA HIS A 141 -1.84 -14.94 9.86
C HIS A 141 -2.39 -13.55 10.12
N PHE A 142 -1.49 -12.58 10.16
CA PHE A 142 -1.79 -11.15 10.17
C PHE A 142 -1.75 -10.58 8.75
N THR A 143 -2.64 -9.64 8.48
CA THR A 143 -2.70 -8.92 7.21
C THR A 143 -3.48 -7.63 7.41
N ASP A 144 -3.19 -6.62 6.60
CA ASP A 144 -3.99 -5.40 6.46
C ASP A 144 -4.23 -4.71 7.81
N PHE A 145 -3.17 -4.53 8.60
CA PHE A 145 -3.28 -3.86 9.89
C PHE A 145 -3.78 -2.43 9.71
N HIS A 146 -3.36 -1.74 8.64
CA HIS A 146 -3.65 -0.34 8.35
C HIS A 146 -3.63 0.51 9.61
N LEU A 147 -2.45 0.59 10.23
CA LEU A 147 -2.27 1.27 11.49
C LEU A 147 -2.31 2.79 11.28
N GLN A 148 -3.40 3.39 11.76
CA GLN A 148 -3.57 4.83 11.79
C GLN A 148 -2.90 5.40 13.05
N ARG A 149 -1.61 5.70 12.95
CA ARG A 149 -0.78 6.13 14.09
C ARG A 149 -1.24 7.47 14.71
N ASP A 150 -1.93 8.30 13.94
CA ASP A 150 -2.49 9.59 14.35
C ASP A 150 -4.00 9.52 14.69
N PHE A 151 -4.54 8.30 14.86
CA PHE A 151 -5.93 8.09 15.24
C PHE A 151 -6.27 8.84 16.54
N GLN A 152 -7.30 9.68 16.47
CA GLN A 152 -7.74 10.50 17.59
C GLN A 152 -9.11 10.05 18.08
N ILE A 153 -9.18 9.52 19.30
CA ILE A 153 -10.47 9.17 19.92
C ILE A 153 -11.35 10.43 20.01
N GLY A 154 -12.60 10.32 19.58
CA GLY A 154 -13.57 11.41 19.60
C GLY A 154 -13.50 12.38 18.42
N SER A 155 -12.61 12.17 17.45
CA SER A 155 -12.59 12.99 16.23
C SER A 155 -13.72 12.62 15.27
N GLU A 156 -13.98 13.51 14.31
CA GLU A 156 -15.00 13.36 13.28
C GLU A 156 -14.72 12.16 12.37
N THR A 157 -15.76 11.37 12.10
CA THR A 157 -15.69 10.19 11.22
C THR A 157 -16.26 10.48 9.82
N GLU A 158 -16.91 11.63 9.62
CA GLU A 158 -17.41 12.13 8.33
C GLU A 158 -16.68 13.40 7.88
N CYS A 159 -15.35 13.35 7.82
CA CYS A 159 -14.50 14.51 7.54
C CYS A 159 -14.41 14.90 6.05
N GLY A 160 -15.04 14.15 5.14
CA GLY A 160 -14.97 14.41 3.69
C GLY A 160 -13.64 14.02 3.03
N GLN A 161 -12.88 13.12 3.65
CA GLN A 161 -11.68 12.49 3.08
C GLN A 161 -11.87 10.97 2.98
N PRO A 162 -11.02 10.23 2.24
CA PRO A 162 -11.10 8.76 2.16
C PRO A 162 -11.00 8.06 3.51
N VAL A 163 -10.18 8.61 4.42
CA VAL A 163 -10.01 8.14 5.80
C VAL A 163 -10.04 9.34 6.73
N CYS A 164 -10.77 9.19 7.84
CA CYS A 164 -11.00 10.22 8.85
C CYS A 164 -10.37 9.82 10.19
N CYS A 165 -10.96 10.20 11.32
CA CYS A 165 -10.48 9.89 12.67
C CYS A 165 -9.12 10.50 13.05
N ARG A 166 -8.75 11.64 12.46
CA ARG A 166 -7.50 12.35 12.79
C ARG A 166 -7.81 13.65 13.52
N SER A 167 -6.78 14.23 14.14
CA SER A 167 -6.94 15.50 14.85
C SER A 167 -7.44 16.62 13.93
N GLU A 168 -7.02 16.61 12.66
CA GLU A 168 -7.40 17.59 11.64
C GLU A 168 -8.86 17.43 11.18
N SER A 169 -9.45 16.24 11.35
CA SER A 169 -10.86 15.99 11.09
C SER A 169 -11.78 16.81 12.02
N GLY A 170 -11.24 17.33 13.13
CA GLY A 170 -12.01 18.04 14.14
C GLY A 170 -12.75 17.10 15.08
N ARG A 171 -13.53 17.67 16.00
CA ARG A 171 -14.29 16.89 17.00
C ARG A 171 -15.57 16.34 16.39
N GLY A 172 -15.81 15.04 16.58
CA GLY A 172 -17.01 14.37 16.08
C GLY A 172 -18.29 14.84 16.77
N ARG A 173 -19.38 14.86 16.01
CA ARG A 173 -20.72 15.17 16.49
C ARG A 173 -21.38 13.90 17.06
N PRO A 174 -22.52 14.02 17.77
CA PRO A 174 -23.29 12.84 18.16
C PRO A 174 -23.62 11.97 16.94
N GLY A 175 -23.12 10.73 16.93
CA GLY A 175 -23.27 9.80 15.81
C GLY A 175 -22.12 9.76 14.80
N SER A 176 -21.14 10.66 14.90
CA SER A 176 -19.98 10.71 14.00
C SER A 176 -18.65 10.91 14.74
N SER A 177 -18.57 10.39 15.97
CA SER A 177 -17.42 10.50 16.86
C SER A 177 -16.68 9.17 16.93
N ALA A 178 -15.39 9.19 16.60
CA ALA A 178 -14.52 8.01 16.55
C ALA A 178 -14.45 7.29 17.91
N GLY A 179 -14.67 5.97 17.89
CA GLY A 179 -14.54 5.11 19.07
C GLY A 179 -13.09 4.82 19.41
N ALA A 180 -12.84 4.29 20.62
CA ALA A 180 -11.48 3.98 21.08
C ALA A 180 -10.77 2.92 20.24
N PHE A 181 -11.53 1.99 19.64
CA PHE A 181 -11.00 0.89 18.85
C PHE A 181 -11.17 1.09 17.34
N GLY A 182 -11.67 2.24 16.88
CA GLY A 182 -11.92 2.51 15.46
C GLY A 182 -13.34 2.99 15.16
N ASP A 183 -13.59 3.13 13.85
CA ASP A 183 -14.87 3.42 13.22
C ASP A 183 -14.85 2.81 11.81
N HIS A 184 -16.01 2.48 11.23
CA HIS A 184 -16.06 1.89 9.88
C HIS A 184 -15.57 2.83 8.76
N ARG A 185 -15.38 4.12 9.04
CA ARG A 185 -14.84 5.12 8.09
C ARG A 185 -13.37 5.48 8.36
N CYS A 186 -12.71 4.70 9.19
CA CYS A 186 -11.34 4.96 9.63
C CYS A 186 -10.52 3.69 9.60
N ASP A 187 -9.21 3.88 9.69
CA ASP A 187 -8.25 2.79 9.79
C ASP A 187 -8.03 2.39 11.26
N ALA A 188 -7.21 1.36 11.48
CA ALA A 188 -7.07 0.74 12.80
C ALA A 188 -6.38 1.69 13.78
N SER A 189 -7.06 1.96 14.90
CA SER A 189 -6.43 2.65 16.03
C SER A 189 -5.29 1.79 16.63
N PRO A 190 -4.26 2.42 17.23
CA PRO A 190 -3.23 1.67 17.97
C PRO A 190 -3.80 0.81 19.10
N LEU A 191 -4.93 1.22 19.70
CA LEU A 191 -5.63 0.42 20.71
C LEU A 191 -6.22 -0.86 20.13
N LEU A 192 -6.78 -0.82 18.91
CA LEU A 192 -7.29 -2.02 18.23
C LEU A 192 -6.17 -3.02 17.97
N LEU A 193 -5.08 -2.56 17.35
CA LEU A 193 -3.88 -3.39 17.10
C LEU A 193 -3.44 -4.11 18.37
N ARG A 194 -3.19 -3.36 19.44
CA ARG A 194 -2.71 -3.93 20.71
C ARG A 194 -3.73 -4.88 21.34
N SER A 195 -5.02 -4.54 21.31
CA SER A 195 -6.08 -5.39 21.87
C SER A 195 -6.20 -6.72 21.13
N MET A 196 -6.11 -6.70 19.79
CA MET A 196 -6.14 -7.89 18.95
C MET A 196 -4.93 -8.79 19.21
N VAL A 197 -3.72 -8.22 19.19
CA VAL A 197 -2.48 -8.99 19.40
C VAL A 197 -2.46 -9.60 20.81
N SER A 198 -2.91 -8.85 21.82
CA SER A 198 -3.10 -9.35 23.19
C SER A 198 -4.10 -10.51 23.26
N ALA A 199 -5.24 -10.40 22.58
CA ALA A 199 -6.25 -11.46 22.54
C ALA A 199 -5.70 -12.74 21.92
N ILE A 200 -4.98 -12.63 20.80
CA ILE A 200 -4.34 -13.79 20.13
C ILE A 200 -3.29 -14.43 21.04
N LYS A 201 -2.46 -13.62 21.71
CA LYS A 201 -1.46 -14.14 22.66
C LYS A 201 -2.10 -14.96 23.78
N ASN A 202 -3.30 -14.59 24.21
CA ASN A 202 -4.03 -15.23 25.31
C ASN A 202 -4.85 -16.46 24.89
N LEU A 203 -4.90 -16.82 23.61
CA LEU A 203 -5.51 -18.08 23.15
C LEU A 203 -4.82 -19.28 23.80
N SER A 204 -5.58 -20.33 24.10
CA SER A 204 -5.04 -21.57 24.67
C SER A 204 -4.11 -22.30 23.68
N ILE A 205 -4.46 -22.24 22.39
CA ILE A 205 -3.66 -22.78 21.29
C ILE A 205 -2.53 -21.79 20.98
N LYS A 206 -1.30 -22.28 20.95
CA LYS A 206 -0.12 -21.48 20.62
C LYS A 206 0.33 -21.76 19.20
N PRO A 207 0.66 -20.72 18.41
CA PRO A 207 1.15 -20.92 17.05
C PRO A 207 2.58 -21.44 17.04
N ASP A 208 2.87 -22.28 16.05
CA ASP A 208 4.21 -22.76 15.70
C ASP A 208 5.02 -21.68 14.97
N PHE A 209 4.34 -20.82 14.21
CA PHE A 209 4.93 -19.70 13.47
C PHE A 209 3.88 -18.63 13.16
N VAL A 210 4.34 -17.49 12.64
CA VAL A 210 3.52 -16.34 12.29
C VAL A 210 3.80 -15.93 10.85
N ILE A 211 2.74 -15.55 10.15
CA ILE A 211 2.79 -14.88 8.85
C ILE A 211 2.24 -13.47 9.03
N ASN A 212 2.91 -12.45 8.48
CA ASN A 212 2.35 -11.12 8.28
C ASN A 212 2.45 -10.75 6.80
N THR A 213 1.32 -10.55 6.13
CA THR A 213 1.28 -10.24 4.70
C THR A 213 1.29 -8.74 4.35
N GLY A 214 1.57 -7.87 5.33
CA GLY A 214 1.80 -6.44 5.12
C GLY A 214 0.52 -5.60 5.14
N ASP A 215 0.58 -4.44 4.50
CA ASP A 215 -0.38 -3.33 4.59
C ASP A 215 -0.46 -2.77 6.03
N ASP A 216 0.72 -2.42 6.57
CA ASP A 216 0.90 -1.80 7.88
C ASP A 216 0.52 -0.30 7.89
N PRO A 217 0.89 0.54 6.89
CA PRO A 217 0.46 1.94 6.86
C PRO A 217 -1.04 2.10 6.56
N ALA A 218 -1.64 3.18 7.06
CA ALA A 218 -3.02 3.55 6.81
C ALA A 218 -3.26 3.97 5.34
N HIS A 219 -4.53 4.24 4.99
CA HIS A 219 -4.94 4.74 3.68
C HIS A 219 -4.91 6.27 3.57
N ASP A 220 -4.19 6.96 4.46
CA ASP A 220 -3.94 8.40 4.41
C ASP A 220 -2.85 8.75 3.37
N VAL A 221 -2.90 8.13 2.19
CA VAL A 221 -1.87 8.14 1.14
C VAL A 221 -1.49 9.53 0.61
N TRP A 222 -2.32 10.55 0.87
CA TRP A 222 -2.00 11.95 0.55
C TRP A 222 -1.09 12.61 1.60
N ASN A 223 -0.90 11.98 2.75
CA ASN A 223 -0.17 12.49 3.91
C ASN A 223 0.95 11.53 4.34
N GLN A 224 1.50 10.77 3.40
CA GLN A 224 2.55 9.79 3.67
C GLN A 224 3.94 10.30 3.29
N THR A 225 4.93 9.71 3.94
CA THR A 225 6.35 9.86 3.60
C THR A 225 7.04 8.51 3.85
N PRO A 226 8.19 8.24 3.21
CA PRO A 226 9.00 7.06 3.51
C PRO A 226 9.21 6.81 5.02
N GLN A 227 9.47 7.88 5.77
CA GLN A 227 9.72 7.79 7.20
C GLN A 227 8.46 7.51 8.03
N LEU A 228 7.29 7.99 7.60
CA LEU A 228 6.03 7.70 8.27
C LEU A 228 5.60 6.25 8.03
N ASN A 229 5.73 5.74 6.80
CA ASN A 229 5.37 4.36 6.47
C ASN A 229 6.27 3.36 7.24
N LEU A 230 7.58 3.62 7.30
CA LEU A 230 8.50 2.81 8.13
C LEU A 230 8.18 2.85 9.62
N LYS A 231 7.63 3.96 10.14
CA LYS A 231 7.18 4.01 11.54
C LYS A 231 5.98 3.10 11.78
N SER A 232 5.05 2.97 10.82
CA SER A 232 3.95 2.00 10.92
C SER A 232 4.46 0.57 10.90
N VAL A 233 5.35 0.23 9.97
CA VAL A 233 5.99 -1.09 9.91
C VAL A 233 6.71 -1.41 11.23
N LYS A 234 7.46 -0.44 11.76
CA LYS A 234 8.15 -0.59 13.04
C LYS A 234 7.19 -0.74 14.22
N GLU A 235 6.10 0.03 14.27
CA GLU A 235 5.15 -0.02 15.38
C GLU A 235 4.37 -1.34 15.42
N VAL A 236 4.02 -1.90 14.25
CA VAL A 236 3.47 -3.25 14.13
C VAL A 236 4.49 -4.28 14.64
N ALA A 237 5.73 -4.25 14.13
CA ALA A 237 6.80 -5.15 14.54
C ALA A 237 7.05 -5.09 16.06
N ASP A 238 7.21 -3.89 16.63
CA ASP A 238 7.43 -3.67 18.06
C ASP A 238 6.27 -4.20 18.90
N THR A 239 5.02 -4.00 18.44
CA THR A 239 3.83 -4.53 19.14
C THR A 239 3.85 -6.06 19.15
N LEU A 240 4.15 -6.70 18.03
CA LEU A 240 4.26 -8.17 17.96
C LEU A 240 5.38 -8.69 18.87
N LEU A 241 6.54 -8.02 18.91
CA LEU A 241 7.63 -8.35 19.84
C LEU A 241 7.19 -8.24 21.29
N GLU A 242 6.53 -7.15 21.66
CA GLU A 242 6.04 -6.90 23.03
C GLU A 242 5.11 -8.00 23.53
N PHE A 243 4.21 -8.49 22.68
CA PHE A 243 3.29 -9.58 23.03
C PHE A 243 3.92 -10.98 22.90
N GLY A 244 5.23 -11.06 22.68
CA GLY A 244 5.99 -12.30 22.73
C GLY A 244 5.84 -13.17 21.50
N PHE A 245 5.66 -12.57 20.31
CA PHE A 245 5.79 -13.27 19.03
C PHE A 245 7.24 -13.30 18.52
N GLY A 246 8.16 -12.54 19.14
CA GLY A 246 9.59 -12.51 18.78
C GLY A 246 10.36 -13.80 19.03
N SER A 247 9.76 -14.81 19.67
CA SER A 247 10.36 -16.14 19.88
C SER A 247 9.89 -17.20 18.87
N LEU A 248 9.07 -16.81 17.89
CA LEU A 248 8.51 -17.71 16.89
C LEU A 248 9.09 -17.39 15.51
N PRO A 249 9.23 -18.38 14.61
CA PRO A 249 9.47 -18.11 13.20
C PRO A 249 8.41 -17.13 12.68
N TYR A 250 8.88 -16.05 12.09
CA TYR A 250 8.06 -14.96 11.60
C TYR A 250 8.40 -14.73 10.13
N SER A 251 7.42 -14.88 9.26
CA SER A 251 7.53 -14.65 7.83
C SER A 251 6.71 -13.43 7.46
N GLN A 252 7.37 -12.41 6.91
CA GLN A 252 6.69 -11.20 6.48
C GLN A 252 6.88 -10.89 5.00
N CYS A 253 5.88 -10.28 4.39
CA CYS A 253 6.00 -9.66 3.09
C CYS A 253 5.44 -8.24 3.10
N PHE A 254 5.82 -7.48 2.07
CA PHE A 254 5.23 -6.17 1.83
C PHE A 254 3.86 -6.32 1.18
N GLY A 255 2.90 -5.51 1.61
CA GLY A 255 1.67 -5.22 0.91
C GLY A 255 1.86 -4.08 -0.08
N ASN A 256 0.78 -3.46 -0.55
CA ASN A 256 0.85 -2.36 -1.50
C ASN A 256 0.92 -0.96 -0.84
N HIS A 257 0.69 -0.88 0.48
CA HIS A 257 0.74 0.37 1.26
C HIS A 257 2.10 0.69 1.89
N GLU A 258 3.09 -0.22 1.90
CA GLU A 258 4.41 0.09 2.48
C GLU A 258 5.21 1.10 1.64
N ALA A 259 5.09 1.04 0.32
CA ALA A 259 5.76 1.97 -0.58
C ALA A 259 5.12 3.36 -0.54
N GLU A 260 5.94 4.39 -0.72
CA GLU A 260 5.51 5.77 -0.92
C GLU A 260 6.16 6.32 -2.19
N PRO A 261 5.37 6.73 -3.22
CA PRO A 261 3.91 6.75 -3.28
C PRO A 261 3.26 5.35 -3.23
N VAL A 262 2.01 5.27 -2.78
CA VAL A 262 1.27 4.01 -2.63
C VAL A 262 1.28 3.17 -3.93
N ASN A 263 1.48 1.85 -3.79
CA ASN A 263 1.64 0.88 -4.88
C ASN A 263 2.92 1.02 -5.74
N GLN A 264 3.76 2.04 -5.52
CA GLN A 264 4.88 2.34 -6.43
C GLN A 264 6.19 1.68 -6.01
N TYR A 265 6.31 0.38 -6.27
CA TYR A 265 7.57 -0.36 -6.12
C TYR A 265 8.51 -0.15 -7.31
N LYS A 266 9.63 0.51 -7.06
CA LYS A 266 10.77 0.71 -7.98
C LYS A 266 11.81 -0.42 -7.90
N GLY A 267 11.69 -1.30 -6.91
CA GLY A 267 12.54 -2.48 -6.73
C GLY A 267 13.85 -2.21 -5.98
N PRO A 268 14.73 -3.22 -5.78
CA PRO A 268 15.83 -3.19 -4.80
C PRO A 268 16.75 -1.96 -4.84
N TYR A 269 16.97 -1.37 -6.01
CA TYR A 269 17.80 -0.18 -6.18
C TYR A 269 17.02 1.14 -6.06
N GLY A 270 15.71 1.11 -6.32
CA GLY A 270 14.85 2.30 -6.25
C GLY A 270 14.25 2.55 -4.87
N ASP A 271 14.04 1.49 -4.08
CA ASP A 271 13.39 1.55 -2.76
C ASP A 271 14.29 1.04 -1.63
N GLN A 272 15.59 1.35 -1.69
CA GLN A 272 16.53 0.98 -0.63
C GLN A 272 16.09 1.48 0.75
N TRP A 273 15.43 2.64 0.82
CA TRP A 273 14.88 3.15 2.07
C TRP A 273 13.87 2.18 2.68
N LEU A 274 13.03 1.56 1.85
CA LEU A 274 11.97 0.64 2.29
C LEU A 274 12.58 -0.69 2.69
N TYR A 275 13.39 -1.29 1.82
CA TYR A 275 13.97 -2.60 2.10
C TYR A 275 14.92 -2.57 3.31
N ASN A 276 15.80 -1.57 3.41
CA ASN A 276 16.70 -1.45 4.55
C ASN A 276 15.96 -1.05 5.82
N GLY A 277 14.96 -0.16 5.72
CA GLY A 277 14.17 0.27 6.86
C GLY A 277 13.31 -0.85 7.44
N ALA A 278 12.66 -1.63 6.58
CA ALA A 278 11.87 -2.78 6.98
C ALA A 278 12.77 -3.92 7.51
N ALA A 279 13.91 -4.20 6.87
CA ALA A 279 14.89 -5.15 7.40
C ALA A 279 15.34 -4.74 8.82
N ALA A 280 15.59 -3.45 9.08
CA ALA A 280 15.92 -2.98 10.42
C ALA A 280 14.76 -3.10 11.42
N ALA A 281 13.51 -2.87 10.99
CA ALA A 281 12.34 -3.07 11.83
C ALA A 281 12.12 -4.56 12.18
N TRP A 282 12.52 -5.45 11.28
CA TRP A 282 12.33 -6.89 11.41
C TRP A 282 13.56 -7.65 11.88
N ASP A 283 14.67 -6.97 12.16
CA ASP A 283 15.96 -7.59 12.46
C ASP A 283 15.86 -8.58 13.64
N THR A 284 15.11 -8.20 14.68
CA THR A 284 14.86 -9.04 15.87
C THR A 284 14.08 -10.33 15.54
N PHE A 285 13.27 -10.35 14.49
CA PHE A 285 12.64 -11.57 13.98
C PHE A 285 13.56 -12.34 13.03
N SER A 286 14.46 -11.63 12.36
CA SER A 286 15.29 -12.13 11.26
C SER A 286 16.49 -12.97 11.73
N GLU A 287 16.91 -12.85 12.99
CA GLU A 287 17.87 -13.80 13.57
C GLU A 287 17.35 -15.26 13.48
N MET A 288 16.03 -15.48 13.45
CA MET A 288 15.44 -16.81 13.19
C MET A 288 15.45 -17.23 11.72
N ILE A 289 15.46 -16.27 10.80
CA ILE A 289 15.47 -16.49 9.33
C ILE A 289 16.87 -16.90 8.85
N SER A 290 17.93 -16.51 9.58
CA SER A 290 19.30 -16.94 9.31
C SER A 290 19.55 -18.44 9.59
N ASP A 291 18.59 -19.12 10.23
CA ASP A 291 18.60 -20.57 10.32
C ASP A 291 18.17 -21.17 8.97
N PRO A 292 19.08 -21.80 8.20
CA PRO A 292 18.77 -22.38 6.90
C PRO A 292 17.70 -23.47 6.94
N ARG A 293 17.23 -23.88 8.12
CA ARG A 293 16.08 -24.77 8.30
C ARG A 293 14.73 -24.06 8.09
N VAL A 294 14.65 -22.74 8.25
CA VAL A 294 13.38 -21.97 8.27
C VAL A 294 12.92 -21.53 6.87
N PHE A 295 13.83 -21.41 5.90
CA PHE A 295 13.50 -21.13 4.49
C PHE A 295 14.25 -22.09 3.56
N ALA A 296 13.89 -23.36 3.61
CA ALA A 296 14.01 -24.22 2.43
C ALA A 296 12.69 -24.14 1.67
N TRP A 297 12.61 -23.20 0.71
CA TRP A 297 11.61 -23.19 -0.36
C TRP A 297 12.30 -23.44 -1.69
#